data_AF-I0L1V1-F1
#
_entry.id   AF-I0L1V1-F1
#
_cell.length_a   1.000
_cell.length_b   1.000
_cell.length_c   1.000
_cell.angle_alpha   90.00
_cell.angle_beta   90.00
_cell.angle_gamma   90.00
#
_symmetry.space_group_name_H-M   'P 1'
#
loop_
_entity.id
_entity.type
_entity.pdbx_description
1 polymer ?
#
loop_
_entity_poly.entity_id
_entity_poly.type
_entity_poly.pdbx_seq_one_letter_code
_entity_poly.pdbx_strand_id
1 'polypeptide(L)'
;MASPVRDHRVQVAQKWGFGMAPVKPDIEQKRRQSVAAVLSYLQNDPIESSTSLLEALSEVKGLYSRCHKQDQWDWFTVWQQLGRPGRKRCLQVGDALSRLRTAIRDGDDATAAKQLTLLTDADVQVQLAGLVGEQPREARGAGYIYVLSTREQPRMLKIGYTERTVEERVREINRATGVVIPYGVRALWVVADAPSVEAELHDRLAPYRVRKDREFFNLDFRDASALIQGYIDGLRRED
;
A
#
# COMPACT_ATOMS: atom_id res chain seq x y z
N MET A 1 -13.99 -7.24 -47.15
CA MET A 1 -13.68 -5.99 -46.40
C MET A 1 -13.00 -6.38 -45.10
N ALA A 2 -11.71 -6.06 -44.93
CA ALA A 2 -11.01 -6.29 -43.67
C ALA A 2 -11.53 -5.29 -42.63
N SER A 3 -11.98 -5.77 -41.47
CA SER A 3 -12.31 -4.88 -40.35
C SER A 3 -11.06 -4.10 -39.94
N PRO A 4 -11.16 -2.79 -39.63
CA PRO A 4 -9.99 -2.03 -39.19
C PRO A 4 -9.47 -2.64 -37.89
N VAL A 5 -8.19 -3.00 -37.89
CA VAL A 5 -7.46 -3.41 -36.68
C VAL A 5 -7.59 -2.27 -35.69
N ARG A 6 -8.29 -2.51 -34.57
CA ARG A 6 -8.36 -1.51 -33.49
C ARG A 6 -6.93 -1.21 -33.05
N ASP A 7 -6.58 0.08 -33.02
CA ASP A 7 -5.28 0.51 -32.51
C ASP A 7 -5.18 0.08 -31.04
N HIS A 8 -4.37 -0.95 -30.78
CA HIS A 8 -4.11 -1.53 -29.46
C HIS A 8 -2.62 -1.35 -29.12
N ARG A 9 -2.03 -0.22 -29.51
CA ARG A 9 -0.66 0.13 -29.11
C ARG A 9 -0.56 0.19 -27.58
N VAL A 10 0.01 -0.83 -26.97
CA VAL A 10 0.46 -0.80 -25.58
C VAL A 10 1.77 0.00 -25.56
N GLN A 11 1.70 1.29 -25.22
CA GLN A 11 2.87 2.11 -24.96
C GLN A 11 3.22 2.07 -23.47
N VAL A 12 4.31 1.39 -23.13
CA VAL A 12 4.84 1.37 -21.77
C VAL A 12 5.71 2.60 -21.57
N ALA A 13 5.10 3.73 -21.23
CA ALA A 13 5.84 4.97 -20.92
C ALA A 13 6.51 4.95 -19.53
N GLN A 14 6.16 3.97 -18.69
CA GLN A 14 6.47 3.96 -17.26
C GLN A 14 7.59 2.96 -16.95
N LYS A 15 8.65 3.46 -16.31
CA LYS A 15 9.83 2.68 -15.90
C LYS A 15 9.58 1.80 -14.66
N TRP A 16 8.51 2.07 -13.92
CA TRP A 16 8.22 1.47 -12.62
C TRP A 16 7.01 0.57 -12.68
N GLY A 17 7.02 -0.48 -11.83
CA GLY A 17 5.81 -1.25 -11.54
C GLY A 17 4.72 -0.34 -11.00
N PHE A 18 3.46 -0.62 -11.35
CA PHE A 18 2.34 0.18 -10.86
C PHE A 18 2.29 0.17 -9.32
N GLY A 19 2.14 1.36 -8.73
CA GLY A 19 2.17 1.58 -7.28
C GLY A 19 3.57 1.81 -6.70
N MET A 20 4.64 1.50 -7.44
CA MET A 20 6.03 1.49 -6.96
C MET A 20 6.88 2.66 -7.46
N ALA A 21 6.27 3.68 -8.05
CA ALA A 21 7.02 4.86 -8.47
C ALA A 21 7.63 5.56 -7.23
N PRO A 22 8.89 6.00 -7.32
CA PRO A 22 9.50 6.81 -6.27
C PRO A 22 8.78 8.16 -6.18
N VAL A 23 8.65 8.66 -4.96
CA VAL A 23 8.12 10.01 -4.70
C VAL A 23 9.24 11.02 -5.01
N LYS A 24 8.90 12.10 -5.70
CA LYS A 24 9.87 13.18 -5.98
C LYS A 24 10.28 13.87 -4.67
N PRO A 25 11.54 14.33 -4.51
CA PRO A 25 12.02 14.89 -3.24
C PRO A 25 11.21 16.08 -2.71
N ASP A 26 10.78 16.99 -3.58
CA ASP A 26 9.95 18.15 -3.25
C ASP A 26 8.56 17.74 -2.74
N ILE A 27 7.95 16.75 -3.39
CA ILE A 27 6.67 16.19 -2.99
C ILE A 27 6.79 15.45 -1.65
N GLU A 28 7.86 14.68 -1.47
CA GLU A 28 8.16 13.96 -0.23
C GLU A 28 8.33 14.95 0.94
N GLN A 29 9.07 16.05 0.73
CA GLN A 29 9.24 17.09 1.74
C GLN A 29 7.90 17.74 2.12
N LYS A 30 7.06 18.08 1.13
CA LYS A 30 5.72 18.64 1.39
C LYS A 30 4.84 17.68 2.19
N ARG A 31 4.86 16.38 1.87
CA ARG A 31 4.11 15.36 2.60
C ARG A 31 4.57 15.26 4.05
N ARG A 32 5.88 15.21 4.27
CA ARG A 32 6.47 15.17 5.62
C ARG A 32 6.08 16.39 6.45
N GLN A 33 6.11 17.59 5.87
CA GLN A 33 5.67 18.82 6.54
C GLN A 33 4.18 18.77 6.90
N SER A 34 3.33 18.31 5.97
CA SER A 34 1.90 18.18 6.20
C SER A 34 1.58 17.16 7.28
N VAL A 35 2.27 16.01 7.27
CA VAL A 35 2.13 14.99 8.31
C VAL A 35 2.64 15.51 9.67
N ALA A 36 3.77 16.21 9.71
CA ALA A 36 4.28 16.80 10.95
C ALA A 36 3.32 17.84 11.54
N ALA A 37 2.69 18.67 10.70
CA ALA A 37 1.67 19.62 11.14
C ALA A 37 0.44 18.92 11.73
N VAL A 38 -0.06 17.88 11.05
CA VAL A 38 -1.21 17.08 11.55
C VAL A 38 -0.84 16.36 12.86
N LEU A 39 0.33 15.72 12.94
CA LEU A 39 0.81 15.07 14.17
C LEU A 39 0.89 16.05 15.33
N SER A 40 1.49 17.23 15.11
CA SER A 40 1.59 18.27 16.13
C SER A 40 0.21 18.70 16.63
N TYR A 41 -0.76 18.85 15.72
CA TYR A 41 -2.15 19.18 16.07
C TYR A 41 -2.89 18.04 16.80
N LEU A 42 -2.56 16.78 16.53
CA LEU A 42 -3.14 15.63 17.24
C LEU A 42 -2.55 15.44 18.65
N GLN A 43 -1.31 15.91 18.87
CA GLN A 43 -0.55 15.71 20.11
C GLN A 43 -0.66 16.88 21.09
N ASN A 44 -0.72 18.10 20.58
CA ASN A 44 -0.88 19.30 21.37
C ASN A 44 -2.35 19.72 21.30
N ASP A 45 -2.94 20.14 22.43
CA ASP A 45 -4.29 20.72 22.44
C ASP A 45 -4.44 21.74 21.29
N PRO A 46 -5.60 21.79 20.61
CA PRO A 46 -5.77 22.45 19.33
C PRO A 46 -5.54 23.97 19.43
N ILE A 47 -4.29 24.41 19.34
CA ILE A 47 -3.92 25.83 19.31
C ILE A 47 -4.15 26.32 17.89
N GLU A 48 -5.29 27.00 17.72
CA GLU A 48 -5.75 27.79 16.56
C GLU A 48 -5.71 27.13 15.17
N SER A 49 -6.88 27.06 14.56
CA SER A 49 -7.03 26.68 13.16
C SER A 49 -6.33 27.69 12.25
N SER A 50 -5.26 27.28 11.58
CA SER A 50 -4.64 28.05 10.50
C SER A 50 -5.07 27.51 9.13
N THR A 51 -5.04 28.36 8.11
CA THR A 51 -5.19 27.93 6.70
C THR A 51 -4.22 26.80 6.35
N SER A 52 -3.01 26.82 6.93
CA SER A 52 -2.00 25.78 6.73
C SER A 52 -2.39 24.41 7.32
N LEU A 53 -3.12 24.37 8.44
CA LEU A 53 -3.61 23.10 9.01
C LEU A 53 -4.65 22.45 8.09
N LEU A 54 -5.59 23.23 7.55
CA LEU A 54 -6.60 22.70 6.64
C LEU A 54 -5.94 22.06 5.42
N GLU A 55 -4.96 22.74 4.81
CA GLU A 55 -4.18 22.21 3.68
C GLU A 55 -3.44 20.92 4.05
N ALA A 56 -2.80 20.89 5.23
CA ALA A 56 -2.13 19.70 5.73
C ALA A 56 -3.10 18.51 5.88
N LEU A 57 -4.29 18.72 6.47
CA LEU A 57 -5.33 17.68 6.59
C LEU A 57 -5.76 17.13 5.23
N SER A 58 -5.90 18.00 4.21
CA SER A 58 -6.22 17.56 2.84
C SER A 58 -5.10 16.74 2.22
N GLU A 59 -3.84 17.14 2.40
CA GLU A 59 -2.67 16.41 1.88
C GLU A 59 -2.57 15.02 2.54
N VAL A 60 -2.66 14.94 3.88
CA VAL A 60 -2.59 13.67 4.62
C VAL A 60 -3.76 12.74 4.27
N LYS A 61 -4.98 13.27 4.13
CA LYS A 61 -6.12 12.52 3.60
C LYS A 61 -5.82 11.93 2.22
N GLY A 62 -5.13 12.67 1.36
CA GLY A 62 -4.69 12.21 0.04
C GLY A 62 -3.74 11.01 0.10
N LEU A 63 -2.92 10.89 1.15
CA LEU A 63 -2.04 9.74 1.38
C LEU A 63 -2.83 8.48 1.75
N TYR A 64 -3.81 8.58 2.64
CA TYR A 64 -4.68 7.45 2.96
C TYR A 64 -5.61 7.07 1.80
N SER A 65 -6.11 8.06 1.05
CA SER A 65 -7.00 7.84 -0.09
C SER A 65 -6.34 6.99 -1.17
N ARG A 66 -5.07 7.29 -1.53
CA ARG A 66 -4.34 6.49 -2.53
C ARG A 66 -4.01 5.09 -2.03
N CYS A 67 -3.71 4.90 -0.74
CA CYS A 67 -3.47 3.56 -0.18
C CYS A 67 -4.75 2.71 -0.16
N HIS A 68 -5.90 3.33 0.12
CA HIS A 68 -7.20 2.65 0.07
C HIS A 68 -7.59 2.25 -1.37
N LYS A 69 -7.45 3.19 -2.32
CA LYS A 69 -7.87 3.01 -3.72
C LYS A 69 -6.86 2.21 -4.55
N GLN A 70 -5.57 2.27 -4.20
CA GLN A 70 -4.47 1.68 -4.95
C GLN A 70 -4.44 2.12 -6.43
N ASP A 71 -4.75 3.38 -6.68
CA ASP A 71 -4.96 3.93 -8.03
C ASP A 71 -3.84 4.87 -8.52
N GLN A 72 -2.88 5.21 -7.65
CA GLN A 72 -1.74 6.10 -7.97
C GLN A 72 -0.45 5.33 -8.20
N TRP A 73 0.45 5.87 -9.03
CA TRP A 73 1.73 5.23 -9.33
C TRP A 73 2.64 5.06 -8.11
N ASP A 74 2.42 5.78 -7.02
CA ASP A 74 3.21 5.73 -5.78
C ASP A 74 2.46 5.13 -4.59
N TRP A 75 1.28 4.51 -4.81
CA TRP A 75 0.42 4.08 -3.71
C TRP A 75 1.11 3.08 -2.77
N PHE A 76 1.93 2.17 -3.30
CA PHE A 76 2.63 1.16 -2.51
C PHE A 76 3.77 1.79 -1.72
N THR A 77 4.52 2.71 -2.34
CA THR A 77 5.55 3.50 -1.67
C THR A 77 4.97 4.24 -0.46
N VAL A 78 3.85 4.95 -0.65
CA VAL A 78 3.19 5.69 0.44
C VAL A 78 2.58 4.74 1.48
N TRP A 79 2.00 3.63 1.04
CA TRP A 79 1.44 2.62 1.95
C TRP A 79 2.52 2.03 2.86
N GLN A 80 3.71 1.77 2.33
CA GLN A 80 4.85 1.34 3.14
C GLN A 80 5.34 2.43 4.09
N GLN A 81 5.43 3.68 3.63
CA GLN A 81 5.78 4.83 4.49
C GLN A 81 4.77 5.05 5.64
N LEU A 82 3.52 4.66 5.45
CA LEU A 82 2.51 4.70 6.51
C LEU A 82 2.54 3.48 7.44
N GLY A 83 3.53 2.58 7.34
CA GLY A 83 3.56 1.37 8.17
C GLY A 83 2.54 0.32 7.74
N ARG A 84 2.17 0.30 6.46
CA ARG A 84 1.34 -0.74 5.83
C ARG A 84 -0.09 -0.90 6.40
N PRO A 85 -0.86 0.19 6.59
CA PRO A 85 -2.21 0.10 7.14
C PRO A 85 -3.15 -0.71 6.22
N GLY A 86 -4.08 -1.45 6.83
CA GLY A 86 -5.12 -2.16 6.09
C GLY A 86 -6.05 -1.21 5.32
N ARG A 87 -6.64 -1.67 4.20
CA ARG A 87 -7.48 -0.84 3.32
C ARG A 87 -8.69 -0.21 4.03
N LYS A 88 -9.31 -0.94 4.98
CA LYS A 88 -10.43 -0.44 5.80
C LYS A 88 -9.96 0.68 6.73
N ARG A 89 -8.80 0.50 7.36
CA ARG A 89 -8.18 1.52 8.22
C ARG A 89 -7.85 2.78 7.42
N CYS A 90 -7.30 2.64 6.21
CA CYS A 90 -7.05 3.79 5.34
C CYS A 90 -8.31 4.58 5.01
N LEU A 91 -9.42 3.89 4.72
CA LEU A 91 -10.71 4.55 4.48
C LEU A 91 -11.20 5.29 5.72
N GLN A 92 -11.18 4.63 6.88
CA GLN A 92 -11.62 5.21 8.15
C GLN A 92 -10.82 6.47 8.52
N VAL A 93 -9.49 6.41 8.41
CA VAL A 93 -8.62 7.55 8.71
C VAL A 93 -8.81 8.67 7.68
N GLY A 94 -8.91 8.33 6.39
CA GLY A 94 -9.19 9.32 5.34
C GLY A 94 -10.52 10.06 5.55
N ASP A 95 -11.58 9.34 5.92
CA ASP A 95 -12.88 9.92 6.21
C ASP A 95 -12.83 10.81 7.47
N ALA A 96 -12.15 10.35 8.52
CA ALA A 96 -11.96 11.13 9.75
C ALA A 96 -11.21 12.43 9.51
N LEU A 97 -10.11 12.41 8.73
CA LEU A 97 -9.36 13.61 8.34
C LEU A 97 -10.22 14.59 7.51
N SER A 98 -11.02 14.06 6.58
CA SER A 98 -11.91 14.88 5.76
C SER A 98 -13.00 15.56 6.58
N ARG A 99 -13.57 14.84 7.57
CA ARG A 99 -14.57 15.37 8.49
C ARG A 99 -13.95 16.37 9.46
N LEU A 100 -12.76 16.10 10.00
CA LEU A 100 -12.03 17.01 10.88
C LEU A 100 -11.77 18.34 10.17
N ARG A 101 -11.26 18.30 8.93
CA ARG A 101 -11.03 19.52 8.13
C ARG A 101 -12.32 20.34 7.96
N THR A 102 -13.43 19.66 7.66
CA THR A 102 -14.74 20.31 7.45
C THR A 102 -15.23 20.95 8.74
N ALA A 103 -15.15 20.22 9.86
CA ALA A 103 -15.56 20.69 11.17
C ALA A 103 -14.75 21.91 11.63
N ILE A 104 -13.43 21.88 11.49
CA ILE A 104 -12.56 23.03 11.82
C ILE A 104 -12.93 24.25 10.96
N ARG A 105 -13.14 24.08 9.66
CA ARG A 105 -13.52 25.17 8.75
C ARG A 105 -14.86 25.80 9.13
N ASP A 106 -15.81 24.98 9.54
CA ASP A 106 -17.19 25.40 9.81
C ASP A 106 -17.43 25.78 11.27
N GLY A 107 -16.42 25.67 12.15
CA GLY A 107 -16.54 25.93 13.59
C GLY A 107 -17.38 24.90 14.35
N ASP A 108 -17.49 23.67 13.84
CA ASP A 108 -18.21 22.56 14.48
C ASP A 108 -17.29 21.80 15.45
N ASP A 109 -17.14 22.36 16.65
CA ASP A 109 -16.27 21.81 17.70
C ASP A 109 -16.67 20.39 18.11
N ALA A 110 -17.96 20.06 18.10
CA ALA A 110 -18.46 18.75 18.49
C ALA A 110 -18.01 17.66 17.50
N THR A 111 -18.13 17.93 16.20
CA THR A 111 -17.63 17.00 15.18
C THR A 111 -16.11 16.94 15.19
N ALA A 112 -15.43 18.07 15.38
CA ALA A 112 -13.96 18.14 15.47
C ALA A 112 -13.43 17.26 16.61
N ALA A 113 -13.97 17.43 17.83
CA ALA A 113 -13.61 16.64 18.99
C ALA A 113 -13.81 15.12 18.75
N LYS A 114 -14.94 14.73 18.13
CA LYS A 114 -15.20 13.33 17.78
C LYS A 114 -14.17 12.76 16.81
N GLN A 115 -13.75 13.53 15.79
CA GLN A 115 -12.75 13.06 14.84
C GLN A 115 -11.35 13.02 15.48
N LEU A 116 -11.02 13.98 16.34
CA LEU A 116 -9.79 13.97 17.12
C LEU A 116 -9.67 12.68 17.94
N THR A 117 -10.71 12.30 18.69
CA THR A 117 -10.70 11.03 19.46
C THR A 117 -10.37 9.82 18.59
N LEU A 118 -10.88 9.75 17.36
CA LEU A 118 -10.60 8.66 16.42
C LEU A 118 -9.17 8.71 15.86
N LEU A 119 -8.63 9.91 15.65
CA LEU A 119 -7.31 10.14 15.04
C LEU A 119 -6.17 10.11 16.07
N THR A 120 -6.45 10.33 17.34
CA THR A 120 -5.48 10.18 18.45
C THR A 120 -5.22 8.70 18.79
N ASP A 121 -5.91 7.76 18.14
CA ASP A 121 -5.59 6.33 18.17
C ASP A 121 -4.09 6.10 17.89
N ALA A 122 -3.44 5.33 18.76
CA ALA A 122 -2.00 5.11 18.76
C ALA A 122 -1.49 4.58 17.41
N ASP A 123 -2.26 3.73 16.74
CA ASP A 123 -1.87 3.19 15.44
C ASP A 123 -1.89 4.27 14.36
N VAL A 124 -2.84 5.24 14.38
CA VAL A 124 -2.80 6.37 13.42
C VAL A 124 -1.54 7.19 13.65
N GLN A 125 -1.22 7.50 14.90
CA GLN A 125 -0.04 8.30 15.22
C GLN A 125 1.26 7.60 14.82
N VAL A 126 1.37 6.29 15.05
CA VAL A 126 2.52 5.47 14.59
C VAL A 126 2.62 5.47 13.07
N GLN A 127 1.51 5.31 12.36
CA GLN A 127 1.48 5.35 10.88
C GLN A 127 1.99 6.69 10.34
N LEU A 128 1.50 7.80 10.90
CA LEU A 128 1.94 9.15 10.53
C LEU A 128 3.40 9.38 10.91
N ALA A 129 3.82 8.95 12.09
CA ALA A 129 5.20 9.06 12.56
C ALA A 129 6.17 8.30 11.65
N GLY A 130 5.79 7.13 11.12
CA GLY A 130 6.58 6.38 10.16
C GLY A 130 6.93 7.18 8.89
N LEU A 131 6.03 8.05 8.42
CA LEU A 131 6.29 8.86 7.23
C LEU A 131 7.32 9.99 7.50
N VAL A 132 7.32 10.52 8.72
CA VAL A 132 8.23 11.61 9.11
C VAL A 132 9.57 11.06 9.63
N GLY A 133 9.56 9.92 10.31
CA GLY A 133 10.71 9.30 10.97
C GLY A 133 11.20 8.02 10.28
N GLU A 134 11.79 7.14 11.09
CA GLU A 134 12.21 5.81 10.65
C GLU A 134 11.05 4.81 10.70
N GLN A 135 11.01 3.91 9.72
CA GLN A 135 10.07 2.79 9.75
C GLN A 135 10.48 1.78 10.83
N PRO A 136 9.52 1.17 11.55
CA PRO A 136 9.81 0.02 12.39
C PRO A 136 10.54 -1.05 11.60
N ARG A 137 11.58 -1.64 12.19
CA ARG A 137 12.26 -2.79 11.59
C ARG A 137 11.42 -4.03 11.83
N GLU A 138 11.34 -4.90 10.83
CA GLU A 138 10.72 -6.21 11.01
C GLU A 138 11.42 -7.02 12.09
N ALA A 139 10.69 -7.96 12.69
CA ALA A 139 11.26 -8.93 13.59
C ALA A 139 12.42 -9.69 12.92
N ARG A 140 13.43 -10.08 13.70
CA ARG A 140 14.54 -10.90 13.17
C ARG A 140 13.98 -12.22 12.63
N GLY A 141 14.40 -12.59 11.42
CA GLY A 141 13.93 -13.79 10.73
C GLY A 141 12.65 -13.58 9.92
N ALA A 142 12.00 -12.42 10.00
CA ALA A 142 10.83 -12.15 9.18
C ALA A 142 11.18 -12.03 7.69
N GLY A 143 10.32 -12.58 6.85
CA GLY A 143 10.32 -12.40 5.41
C GLY A 143 8.93 -12.01 4.90
N TYR A 144 8.82 -11.99 3.59
CA TYR A 144 7.68 -11.41 2.89
C TYR A 144 7.10 -12.38 1.88
N ILE A 145 5.78 -12.55 1.90
CA ILE A 145 5.03 -13.07 0.75
C ILE A 145 4.49 -11.89 -0.04
N TYR A 146 4.73 -11.85 -1.35
CA TYR A 146 4.20 -10.82 -2.23
C TYR A 146 3.32 -11.41 -3.33
N VAL A 147 2.40 -10.59 -3.81
CA VAL A 147 1.68 -10.81 -5.08
C VAL A 147 2.02 -9.66 -6.00
N LEU A 148 2.53 -9.97 -7.20
CA LEU A 148 2.81 -8.99 -8.24
C LEU A 148 1.89 -9.19 -9.43
N SER A 149 1.54 -8.10 -10.11
CA SER A 149 0.91 -8.15 -11.43
C SER A 149 1.26 -6.91 -12.23
N THR A 150 0.95 -6.93 -13.52
CA THR A 150 0.89 -5.72 -14.34
C THR A 150 -0.54 -5.16 -14.33
N ARG A 151 -0.75 -3.92 -14.80
CA ARG A 151 -2.10 -3.35 -14.93
C ARG A 151 -2.86 -3.99 -16.09
N GLU A 152 -2.12 -4.38 -17.11
CA GLU A 152 -2.58 -4.92 -18.39
C GLU A 152 -2.98 -6.39 -18.25
N GLN A 153 -2.37 -7.12 -17.32
CA GLN A 153 -2.70 -8.52 -17.01
C GLN A 153 -3.03 -8.68 -15.52
N PRO A 154 -4.16 -8.13 -15.05
CA PRO A 154 -4.48 -8.06 -13.63
C PRO A 154 -4.79 -9.42 -12.97
N ARG A 155 -5.09 -10.45 -13.77
CA ARG A 155 -5.32 -11.84 -13.32
C ARG A 155 -4.08 -12.71 -13.40
N MET A 156 -3.02 -12.25 -14.08
CA MET A 156 -1.74 -12.94 -14.16
C MET A 156 -0.92 -12.52 -12.94
N LEU A 157 -0.92 -13.37 -11.92
CA LEU A 157 -0.29 -13.09 -10.64
C LEU A 157 1.04 -13.84 -10.54
N LYS A 158 2.10 -13.11 -10.22
CA LYS A 158 3.33 -13.72 -9.71
C LYS A 158 3.28 -13.72 -8.19
N ILE A 159 3.36 -14.89 -7.58
CA ILE A 159 3.32 -15.04 -6.13
C ILE A 159 4.66 -15.64 -5.71
N GLY A 160 5.33 -15.03 -4.75
CA GLY A 160 6.62 -15.50 -4.30
C GLY A 160 7.03 -14.84 -3.00
N TYR A 161 8.28 -15.05 -2.61
CA TYR A 161 8.79 -14.54 -1.35
C TYR A 161 10.12 -13.78 -1.47
N THR A 162 10.47 -13.08 -0.38
CA THR A 162 11.80 -12.51 -0.16
C THR A 162 12.07 -12.36 1.34
N GLU A 163 13.32 -12.59 1.76
CA GLU A 163 13.81 -12.27 3.12
C GLU A 163 14.49 -10.90 3.17
N ARG A 164 14.62 -10.23 2.02
CA ARG A 164 15.07 -8.84 1.87
C ARG A 164 13.89 -7.92 1.59
N THR A 165 14.15 -6.66 1.26
CA THR A 165 13.09 -5.72 0.84
C THR A 165 12.38 -6.18 -0.45
N VAL A 166 11.08 -5.93 -0.51
CA VAL A 166 10.24 -6.32 -1.65
C VAL A 166 10.60 -5.50 -2.88
N GLU A 167 11.00 -4.24 -2.68
CA GLU A 167 11.41 -3.32 -3.73
C GLU A 167 12.69 -3.78 -4.42
N GLU A 168 13.65 -4.32 -3.68
CA GLU A 168 14.82 -4.98 -4.26
C GLU A 168 14.41 -6.18 -5.11
N ARG A 169 13.58 -7.07 -4.57
CA ARG A 169 13.14 -8.27 -5.29
C ARG A 169 12.35 -7.94 -6.55
N VAL A 170 11.45 -6.97 -6.50
CA VAL A 170 10.68 -6.51 -7.66
C VAL A 170 11.60 -5.84 -8.69
N ARG A 171 12.60 -5.07 -8.25
CA ARG A 171 13.61 -4.47 -9.15
C ARG A 171 14.42 -5.52 -9.89
N GLU A 172 14.81 -6.61 -9.21
CA GLU A 172 15.49 -7.75 -9.84
C GLU A 172 14.60 -8.44 -10.89
N ILE A 173 13.35 -8.74 -10.54
CA ILE A 173 12.37 -9.36 -11.44
C ILE A 173 12.20 -8.49 -12.69
N ASN A 174 12.01 -7.18 -12.52
CA ASN A 174 11.77 -6.25 -13.61
C ASN A 174 13.00 -5.98 -14.50
N ARG A 175 14.21 -6.43 -14.12
CA ARG A 175 15.43 -6.34 -14.96
C ARG A 175 15.61 -7.53 -15.89
N ALA A 176 14.84 -8.60 -15.74
CA ALA A 176 15.00 -9.79 -16.58
C ALA A 176 14.64 -9.50 -18.05
N THR A 177 15.39 -10.08 -18.99
CA THR A 177 15.31 -9.82 -20.44
C THR A 177 13.94 -10.10 -21.08
N GLY A 178 13.08 -10.88 -20.40
CA GLY A 178 11.72 -11.20 -20.86
C GLY A 178 10.61 -10.32 -20.27
N VAL A 179 10.94 -9.35 -19.39
CA VAL A 179 9.94 -8.48 -18.77
C VAL A 179 9.77 -7.20 -19.59
N VAL A 180 8.67 -7.15 -20.34
CA VAL A 180 8.33 -5.99 -21.19
C VAL A 180 7.60 -4.91 -20.39
N ILE A 181 6.68 -5.33 -19.50
CA ILE A 181 5.92 -4.43 -18.65
C ILE A 181 6.35 -4.67 -17.20
N PRO A 182 6.83 -3.64 -16.48
CA PRO A 182 7.23 -3.79 -15.08
C PRO A 182 6.08 -4.28 -14.19
N TYR A 183 6.34 -5.32 -13.41
CA TYR A 183 5.46 -5.80 -12.36
C TYR A 183 5.42 -4.79 -11.20
N GLY A 184 4.20 -4.52 -10.71
CA GLY A 184 3.96 -3.78 -9.48
C GLY A 184 3.45 -4.72 -8.38
N VAL A 185 3.68 -4.33 -7.12
CA VAL A 185 3.11 -5.06 -5.97
C VAL A 185 1.61 -4.82 -5.90
N ARG A 186 0.85 -5.89 -5.65
CA ARG A 186 -0.61 -5.88 -5.42
C ARG A 186 -0.93 -6.08 -3.94
N ALA A 187 -0.17 -6.95 -3.28
CA ALA A 187 -0.27 -7.22 -1.86
C ALA A 187 1.05 -7.75 -1.31
N LEU A 188 1.20 -7.62 0.00
CA LEU A 188 2.38 -7.99 0.75
C LEU A 188 1.98 -8.46 2.16
N TRP A 189 2.58 -9.53 2.65
CA TRP A 189 2.40 -10.04 4.00
C TRP A 189 3.76 -10.32 4.65
N VAL A 190 3.87 -10.02 5.94
CA VAL A 190 5.05 -10.36 6.77
C VAL A 190 4.81 -11.70 7.44
N VAL A 191 5.80 -12.60 7.34
CA VAL A 191 5.74 -13.98 7.87
C VAL A 191 7.10 -14.37 8.46
N ALA A 192 7.12 -15.32 9.41
CA ALA A 192 8.36 -15.76 10.07
C ALA A 192 9.19 -16.75 9.24
N ASP A 193 8.56 -17.62 8.45
CA ASP A 193 9.25 -18.58 7.57
C ASP A 193 8.73 -18.41 6.13
N ALA A 194 9.27 -17.40 5.45
CA ALA A 194 8.80 -17.05 4.11
C ALA A 194 8.98 -18.16 3.07
N PRO A 195 10.09 -18.93 3.05
CA PRO A 195 10.23 -20.10 2.17
C PRO A 195 9.15 -21.16 2.39
N SER A 196 8.92 -21.60 3.64
CA SER A 196 7.93 -22.65 3.91
C SER A 196 6.50 -22.18 3.64
N VAL A 197 6.17 -20.94 4.01
CA VAL A 197 4.87 -20.34 3.71
C VAL A 197 4.64 -20.26 2.21
N GLU A 198 5.65 -19.90 1.43
CA GLU A 198 5.51 -19.80 -0.02
C GLU A 198 5.23 -21.16 -0.68
N ALA A 199 5.96 -22.20 -0.29
CA ALA A 199 5.76 -23.56 -0.79
C ALA A 199 4.32 -24.06 -0.54
N GLU A 200 3.82 -23.88 0.69
CA GLU A 200 2.44 -24.25 1.06
C GLU A 200 1.38 -23.46 0.28
N LEU A 201 1.58 -22.15 0.11
CA LEU A 201 0.70 -21.33 -0.72
C LEU A 201 0.72 -21.79 -2.18
N HIS A 202 1.88 -22.17 -2.68
CA HIS A 202 2.10 -22.64 -4.05
C HIS A 202 1.41 -23.97 -4.33
N ASP A 203 1.37 -24.87 -3.36
CA ASP A 203 0.64 -26.14 -3.44
C ASP A 203 -0.87 -25.91 -3.40
N ARG A 204 -1.35 -25.05 -2.49
CA ARG A 204 -2.77 -24.65 -2.42
C ARG A 204 -3.26 -23.96 -3.70
N LEU A 205 -2.38 -23.19 -4.35
CA LEU A 205 -2.68 -22.47 -5.59
C LEU A 205 -2.34 -23.27 -6.85
N ALA A 206 -1.86 -24.51 -6.73
CA ALA A 206 -1.50 -25.36 -7.86
C ALA A 206 -2.60 -25.49 -8.93
N PRO A 207 -3.91 -25.55 -8.61
CA PRO A 207 -4.98 -25.58 -9.61
C PRO A 207 -5.01 -24.35 -10.53
N TYR A 208 -4.49 -23.20 -10.08
CA TYR A 208 -4.44 -21.94 -10.83
C TYR A 208 -3.09 -21.71 -11.51
N ARG A 209 -2.10 -22.58 -11.29
CA ARG A 209 -0.74 -22.42 -11.78
C ARG A 209 -0.69 -22.56 -13.31
N VAL A 210 -0.16 -21.55 -14.00
CA VAL A 210 -0.12 -21.51 -15.47
C VAL A 210 0.90 -22.50 -16.02
N ARG A 211 2.03 -22.66 -15.33
CA ARG A 211 3.11 -23.58 -15.70
C ARG A 211 3.68 -24.23 -14.45
N LYS A 212 3.83 -25.55 -14.46
CA LYS A 212 4.32 -26.31 -13.29
C LYS A 212 5.67 -25.82 -12.75
N ASP A 213 6.56 -25.39 -13.65
CA ASP A 213 7.92 -24.92 -13.36
C ASP A 213 8.02 -23.43 -13.03
N ARG A 214 6.89 -22.71 -12.92
CA ARG A 214 6.88 -21.26 -12.71
C ARG A 214 5.86 -20.83 -11.66
N GLU A 215 6.19 -19.75 -10.98
CA GLU A 215 5.41 -19.15 -9.88
C GLU A 215 4.35 -18.16 -10.40
N PHE A 216 3.68 -18.51 -11.50
CA PHE A 216 2.64 -17.69 -12.13
C PHE A 216 1.29 -18.39 -12.06
N PHE A 217 0.27 -17.63 -11.65
CA PHE A 217 -1.07 -18.13 -11.39
C PHE A 217 -2.10 -17.27 -12.10
N ASN A 218 -3.09 -17.89 -12.72
CA ASN A 218 -4.20 -17.21 -13.39
C ASN A 218 -5.47 -17.27 -12.55
N LEU A 219 -5.67 -16.26 -11.69
CA LEU A 219 -6.85 -16.12 -10.85
C LEU A 219 -7.11 -14.65 -10.51
N ASP A 220 -8.32 -14.35 -10.03
CA ASP A 220 -8.63 -13.00 -9.56
C ASP A 220 -7.81 -12.67 -8.31
N PHE A 221 -7.26 -11.44 -8.29
CA PHE A 221 -6.47 -10.96 -7.16
C PHE A 221 -7.23 -11.01 -5.83
N ARG A 222 -8.55 -10.76 -5.86
CA ARG A 222 -9.40 -10.84 -4.66
C ARG A 222 -9.37 -12.23 -4.04
N ASP A 223 -9.46 -13.27 -4.87
CA ASP A 223 -9.52 -14.66 -4.42
C ASP A 223 -8.13 -15.13 -3.96
N ALA A 224 -7.08 -14.79 -4.72
CA ALA A 224 -5.70 -15.03 -4.29
C ALA A 224 -5.40 -14.39 -2.93
N SER A 225 -5.74 -13.11 -2.78
CA SER A 225 -5.50 -12.36 -1.54
C SER A 225 -6.30 -12.94 -0.37
N ALA A 226 -7.54 -13.39 -0.58
CA ALA A 226 -8.35 -13.99 0.47
C ALA A 226 -7.79 -15.34 0.92
N LEU A 227 -7.34 -16.17 -0.03
CA LEU A 227 -6.71 -17.47 0.26
C LEU A 227 -5.40 -17.28 1.03
N ILE A 228 -4.52 -16.40 0.56
CA ILE A 228 -3.24 -16.12 1.21
C ILE A 228 -3.46 -15.56 2.62
N GLN A 229 -4.34 -14.57 2.77
CA GLN A 229 -4.67 -13.99 4.08
C GLN A 229 -5.22 -15.06 5.02
N GLY A 230 -6.17 -15.89 4.56
CA GLY A 230 -6.75 -16.95 5.38
C GLY A 230 -5.73 -17.99 5.84
N TYR A 231 -4.77 -18.34 4.99
CA TYR A 231 -3.67 -19.23 5.36
C TYR A 231 -2.78 -18.61 6.44
N ILE A 232 -2.34 -17.36 6.23
CA ILE A 232 -1.46 -16.65 7.18
C ILE A 232 -2.16 -16.39 8.52
N ASP A 233 -3.46 -16.07 8.51
CA ASP A 233 -4.25 -15.92 9.74
C ASP A 233 -4.41 -17.25 10.48
N GLY A 234 -4.35 -18.38 9.78
CA GLY A 234 -4.35 -19.72 10.38
C GLY A 234 -3.08 -19.99 11.17
N LEU A 235 -1.91 -19.71 10.58
CA LEU A 235 -0.60 -19.88 11.24
C LEU A 235 -0.52 -19.12 12.57
N ARG A 236 -1.02 -17.88 12.60
CA ARG A 236 -1.00 -17.01 13.79
C ARG A 236 -1.90 -17.47 14.95
N ARG A 237 -2.78 -18.45 14.72
CA ARG A 237 -3.63 -19.02 15.79
C ARG A 237 -3.04 -20.29 16.39
N GLU A 238 -2.05 -20.88 15.73
CA GLU A 238 -1.38 -22.10 16.17
C GLU A 238 -0.11 -21.81 16.99
N ASP A 239 0.42 -20.58 16.90
CA ASP A 239 1.47 -20.01 17.76
C ASP A 239 0.93 -19.44 19.09
#